data_AF-A0A5R9GSH6-F1
#
_entry.id   AF-A0A5R9GSH6-F1
#
_cell.length_a   1.000
_cell.length_b   1.000
_cell.length_c   1.000
_cell.angle_alpha   90.00
_cell.angle_beta   90.00
_cell.angle_gamma   90.00
#
_symmetry.space_group_name_H-M   'P 1'
#
loop_
_entity.id
_entity.type
_entity.pdbx_description
1 polymer ?
#
loop_
_entity_poly.entity_id
_entity_poly.type
_entity_poly.pdbx_seq_one_letter_code
_entity_poly.pdbx_strand_id
1 'polypeptide(L)'
;MKRCYSIDALSAAGDKAWRLQDDGQWRPCTYAEPLQPHDARITDNKEAEYWPGRRLKKDNQGALIPQQKAGVFDFLMRGIFAHVVTHHLEEVTLPERKQMECCIADSPAGTPWLLYLDADGGFHTMNTATHSIIGNLNIAVRGEISSSPDFTGPLAVTDEGLMDRTYRQFLGGWLEHLNTSRMNVFVPDVEKLKEEADYIEAIRNWRHE
;
A
#
# COMPACT_ATOMS: atom_id res chain seq x y z
N MET A 1 -0.45 -2.69 -19.58
CA MET A 1 -0.15 -1.68 -18.54
C MET A 1 -0.40 -2.40 -17.24
N LYS A 2 0.63 -2.69 -16.45
CA LYS A 2 0.51 -3.63 -15.32
C LYS A 2 -0.42 -3.14 -14.21
N ARG A 3 -0.41 -1.83 -13.95
CA ARG A 3 -1.22 -1.21 -12.89
C ARG A 3 -1.52 0.25 -13.17
N CYS A 4 -2.53 0.77 -12.48
CA CYS A 4 -2.83 2.19 -12.38
C CYS A 4 -3.46 2.52 -11.02
N TYR A 5 -3.67 3.80 -10.76
CA TYR A 5 -4.32 4.30 -9.56
C TYR A 5 -5.63 5.00 -9.92
N SER A 6 -6.64 4.79 -9.09
CA SER A 6 -7.81 5.67 -9.01
C SER A 6 -7.79 6.43 -7.68
N ILE A 7 -8.58 7.50 -7.60
CA ILE A 7 -8.67 8.33 -6.40
C ILE A 7 -10.09 8.24 -5.85
N ASP A 8 -10.20 7.70 -4.65
CA ASP A 8 -11.45 7.63 -3.90
C ASP A 8 -11.45 8.65 -2.77
N ALA A 9 -12.52 9.41 -2.69
CA ALA A 9 -12.82 10.33 -1.62
C ALA A 9 -13.77 9.67 -0.63
N LEU A 10 -13.36 9.52 0.62
CA LEU A 10 -14.18 8.88 1.65
C LEU A 10 -14.73 9.91 2.64
N SER A 11 -16.00 9.80 2.99
CA SER A 11 -16.60 10.59 4.07
C SER A 11 -15.94 10.26 5.42
N ALA A 12 -16.04 11.18 6.38
CA ALA A 12 -15.51 10.95 7.73
C ALA A 12 -16.09 9.71 8.43
N ALA A 13 -17.32 9.32 8.08
CA ALA A 13 -17.99 8.16 8.65
C ALA A 13 -17.71 6.86 7.86
N GLY A 14 -17.02 6.94 6.71
CA GLY A 14 -16.79 5.80 5.83
C GLY A 14 -18.04 5.30 5.09
N ASP A 15 -19.18 5.98 5.24
CA ASP A 15 -20.48 5.56 4.72
C ASP A 15 -20.74 5.98 3.27
N LYS A 16 -19.91 6.89 2.72
CA LYS A 16 -20.04 7.43 1.37
C LYS A 16 -18.67 7.57 0.75
N ALA A 17 -18.54 7.14 -0.49
CA ALA A 17 -17.35 7.33 -1.30
C ALA A 17 -17.69 8.02 -2.64
N TRP A 18 -16.70 8.72 -3.18
CA TRP A 18 -16.75 9.26 -4.54
C TRP A 18 -15.44 8.96 -5.26
N ARG A 19 -15.50 8.70 -6.57
CA ARG A 19 -14.33 8.46 -7.40
C ARG A 19 -14.07 9.58 -8.38
N LEU A 20 -12.81 9.99 -8.49
CA LEU A 20 -12.35 10.96 -9.49
C LEU A 20 -12.51 10.39 -10.90
N GLN A 21 -13.10 11.20 -11.78
CA GLN A 21 -13.29 10.90 -13.21
C GLN A 21 -12.19 11.55 -14.06
N ASP A 22 -12.02 11.08 -15.30
CA ASP A 22 -11.05 11.58 -16.27
C ASP A 22 -11.27 13.04 -16.68
N ASP A 23 -12.50 13.55 -16.53
CA ASP A 23 -12.89 14.95 -16.72
C ASP A 23 -12.70 15.83 -15.46
N GLY A 24 -12.19 15.25 -14.36
CA GLY A 24 -11.95 15.92 -13.09
C GLY A 24 -13.17 16.01 -12.15
N GLN A 25 -14.32 15.44 -12.53
CA GLN A 25 -15.50 15.36 -11.68
C GLN A 25 -15.42 14.18 -10.69
N TRP A 26 -16.38 14.12 -9.77
CA TRP A 26 -16.46 13.08 -8.75
C TRP A 26 -17.82 12.38 -8.82
N ARG A 27 -17.82 11.07 -9.13
CA ARG A 27 -19.04 10.25 -9.12
C ARG A 27 -19.18 9.51 -7.79
N PRO A 28 -20.39 9.25 -7.27
CA PRO A 28 -20.56 8.30 -6.18
C PRO A 28 -20.03 6.90 -6.55
N CYS A 29 -19.44 6.21 -5.59
CA CYS A 29 -18.92 4.84 -5.75
C CYS A 29 -19.00 4.06 -4.44
N THR A 30 -18.76 2.75 -4.51
CA THR A 30 -18.26 1.97 -3.37
C THR A 30 -16.75 2.13 -3.28
N TYR A 31 -16.22 2.34 -2.08
CA TYR A 31 -14.78 2.48 -1.88
C TYR A 31 -14.02 1.26 -2.42
N ALA A 32 -12.98 1.51 -3.21
CA ALA A 32 -12.14 0.51 -3.86
C ALA A 32 -12.91 -0.47 -4.76
N GLU A 33 -14.07 -0.09 -5.31
CA GLU A 33 -14.74 -0.90 -6.33
C GLU A 33 -13.93 -0.99 -7.63
N PRO A 34 -14.18 -1.99 -8.50
CA PRO A 34 -13.49 -2.11 -9.78
C PRO A 34 -13.62 -0.87 -10.67
N LEU A 35 -12.63 -0.65 -11.53
CA LEU A 35 -12.62 0.47 -12.47
C LEU A 35 -13.85 0.46 -13.41
N GLN A 36 -14.50 1.61 -13.52
CA GLN A 36 -15.59 1.87 -14.46
C GLN A 36 -15.09 2.70 -15.66
N PRO A 37 -15.89 2.80 -16.74
CA PRO A 37 -15.64 3.79 -17.79
C PRO A 37 -15.55 5.20 -17.20
N HIS A 38 -14.65 6.02 -17.72
CA HIS A 38 -14.38 7.40 -17.30
C HIS A 38 -13.77 7.59 -15.89
N ASP A 39 -13.47 6.51 -15.16
CA ASP A 39 -12.63 6.63 -13.97
C ASP A 39 -11.24 7.16 -14.35
N ALA A 40 -10.72 8.10 -13.57
CA ALA A 40 -9.36 8.59 -13.75
C ALA A 40 -8.37 7.44 -13.54
N ARG A 41 -7.49 7.22 -14.52
CA ARG A 41 -6.44 6.18 -14.49
C ARG A 41 -5.07 6.82 -14.43
N ILE A 42 -4.62 7.10 -13.22
CA ILE A 42 -3.33 7.73 -12.99
C ILE A 42 -2.25 6.65 -13.03
N THR A 43 -1.23 6.83 -13.87
CA THR A 43 -0.12 5.87 -14.00
C THR A 43 1.19 6.39 -13.43
N ASP A 44 1.30 7.69 -13.24
CA ASP A 44 2.46 8.33 -12.62
C ASP A 44 2.33 8.37 -11.09
N ASN A 45 3.36 7.87 -10.39
CA ASN A 45 3.36 7.85 -8.92
C ASN A 45 3.30 9.26 -8.33
N LYS A 46 3.96 10.27 -8.92
CA LYS A 46 3.97 11.63 -8.35
C LYS A 46 2.61 12.30 -8.48
N GLU A 47 1.94 12.06 -9.61
CA GLU A 47 0.55 12.49 -9.81
C GLU A 47 -0.39 11.82 -8.81
N ALA A 48 -0.23 10.51 -8.57
CA ALA A 48 -1.03 9.82 -7.57
C ALA A 48 -0.73 10.32 -6.14
N GLU A 49 0.54 10.54 -5.79
CA GLU A 49 0.99 11.06 -4.48
C GLU A 49 0.49 12.47 -4.16
N TYR A 50 -0.03 13.21 -5.14
CA TYR A 50 -0.70 14.48 -4.92
C TYR A 50 -1.96 14.36 -4.06
N TRP A 51 -2.63 13.21 -4.10
CA TRP A 51 -3.97 12.98 -3.56
C TRP A 51 -4.06 12.48 -2.12
N PRO A 52 -3.23 11.51 -1.64
CA PRO A 52 -3.34 10.98 -0.29
C PRO A 52 -3.36 12.07 0.78
N GLY A 53 -4.35 11.99 1.67
CA GLY A 53 -4.53 12.94 2.77
C GLY A 53 -5.01 14.32 2.33
N ARG A 54 -5.36 14.51 1.05
CA ARG A 54 -5.96 15.76 0.57
C ARG A 54 -7.41 15.84 1.02
N ARG A 55 -7.77 16.96 1.66
CA ARG A 55 -9.15 17.23 2.04
C ARG A 55 -9.94 17.67 0.81
N LEU A 56 -11.18 17.23 0.71
CA LEU A 56 -12.15 17.71 -0.25
C LEU A 56 -13.27 18.46 0.46
N LYS A 57 -13.80 19.51 -0.20
CA LYS A 57 -14.95 20.27 0.27
C LYS A 57 -16.02 20.28 -0.81
N LYS A 58 -17.28 20.17 -0.40
CA LYS A 58 -18.40 20.40 -1.31
C LYS A 58 -18.55 21.89 -1.62
N ASP A 59 -18.72 22.22 -2.89
CA ASP A 59 -19.15 23.55 -3.30
C ASP A 59 -20.66 23.76 -3.07
N ASN A 60 -21.17 24.90 -3.52
CA ASN A 60 -22.59 25.24 -3.37
C ASN A 60 -23.53 24.34 -4.20
N GLN A 61 -23.00 23.63 -5.20
CA GLN A 61 -23.72 22.68 -6.06
C GLN A 61 -23.55 21.23 -5.57
N GLY A 62 -22.73 21.01 -4.54
CA GLY A 62 -22.45 19.71 -3.95
C GLY A 62 -21.28 18.96 -4.58
N ALA A 63 -20.58 19.55 -5.55
CA ALA A 63 -19.41 18.97 -6.21
C ALA A 63 -18.17 19.03 -5.30
N LEU A 64 -17.30 18.02 -5.37
CA LEU A 64 -16.11 17.94 -4.54
C LEU A 64 -14.95 18.72 -5.15
N ILE A 65 -14.40 19.65 -4.37
CA ILE A 65 -13.26 20.48 -4.77
C ILE A 65 -12.06 20.17 -3.87
N PRO A 66 -10.89 19.85 -4.46
CA PRO A 66 -9.66 19.61 -3.71
C PRO A 66 -9.20 20.84 -2.94
N GLN A 67 -8.85 20.63 -1.68
CA GLN A 67 -8.25 21.63 -0.79
C GLN A 67 -6.77 21.28 -0.57
N GLN A 68 -6.14 21.88 0.42
CA GLN A 68 -4.78 21.52 0.84
C GLN A 68 -4.75 20.12 1.49
N LYS A 69 -3.55 19.53 1.54
CA LYS A 69 -3.32 18.30 2.30
C LYS A 69 -3.56 18.58 3.78
N ALA A 70 -4.17 17.60 4.46
CA ALA A 70 -4.38 17.64 5.90
C ALA A 70 -3.03 17.81 6.60
N GLY A 71 -2.91 18.84 7.44
CA GLY A 71 -1.79 18.96 8.36
C GLY A 71 -1.94 18.01 9.55
N VAL A 72 -0.92 17.98 10.42
CA VAL A 72 -0.91 17.16 11.65
C VAL A 72 -2.12 17.49 12.56
N PHE A 73 -2.57 18.74 12.57
CA PHE A 73 -3.72 19.20 13.35
C PHE A 73 -5.09 18.90 12.69
N ASP A 74 -5.12 18.55 11.40
CA ASP A 74 -6.36 18.24 10.67
C ASP A 74 -6.84 16.80 10.89
N PHE A 75 -6.04 15.94 11.52
CA PHE A 75 -6.46 14.57 11.88
C PHE A 75 -7.66 14.54 12.84
N LEU A 76 -7.92 15.63 13.57
CA LEU A 76 -9.09 15.80 14.43
C LEU A 76 -10.31 16.36 13.69
N MET A 77 -10.14 16.81 12.45
CA MET A 77 -11.19 17.45 11.67
C MET A 77 -11.93 16.41 10.84
N ARG A 78 -13.20 16.18 11.17
CA ARG A 78 -14.12 15.39 10.34
C ARG A 78 -14.16 16.02 8.94
N GLY A 79 -13.86 15.23 7.91
CA GLY A 79 -13.76 15.70 6.54
C GLY A 79 -13.93 14.59 5.52
N ILE A 80 -14.00 14.98 4.25
CA ILE A 80 -13.89 14.06 3.12
C ILE A 80 -12.42 14.07 2.71
N PHE A 81 -11.78 12.91 2.64
CA PHE A 81 -10.36 12.81 2.30
C PHE A 81 -10.16 11.91 1.10
N ALA A 82 -9.21 12.28 0.24
CA ALA A 82 -8.80 11.50 -0.90
C ALA A 82 -7.81 10.40 -0.49
N HIS A 83 -8.02 9.23 -1.06
CA HIS A 83 -7.27 8.00 -0.89
C HIS A 83 -6.90 7.49 -2.27
N VAL A 84 -5.69 6.96 -2.40
CA VAL A 84 -5.25 6.27 -3.60
C VAL A 84 -5.66 4.81 -3.49
N VAL A 85 -6.24 4.29 -4.57
CA VAL A 85 -6.60 2.88 -4.74
C VAL A 85 -5.77 2.32 -5.89
N THR A 86 -5.07 1.23 -5.64
CA THR A 86 -4.22 0.57 -6.64
C THR A 86 -5.01 -0.49 -7.39
N HIS A 87 -4.97 -0.46 -8.72
CA HIS A 87 -5.60 -1.45 -9.57
C HIS A 87 -4.53 -2.18 -10.38
N HIS A 88 -4.44 -3.49 -10.21
CA HIS A 88 -3.64 -4.34 -11.08
C HIS A 88 -4.53 -4.81 -12.23
N LEU A 89 -4.03 -4.69 -13.45
CA LEU A 89 -4.76 -5.00 -14.69
C LEU A 89 -4.21 -6.24 -15.40
N GLU A 90 -3.18 -6.84 -14.81
CA GLU A 90 -2.48 -8.02 -15.29
C GLU A 90 -2.20 -8.92 -14.08
N GLU A 91 -1.74 -10.15 -14.34
CA GLU A 91 -1.30 -11.04 -13.28
C GLU A 91 -0.15 -10.41 -12.45
N VAL A 92 -0.21 -10.61 -11.15
CA VAL A 92 0.76 -10.05 -10.21
C VAL A 92 1.90 -11.03 -9.96
N THR A 93 3.09 -10.48 -9.69
CA THR A 93 4.26 -11.29 -9.38
C THR A 93 4.16 -11.81 -7.94
N LEU A 94 4.58 -13.05 -7.73
CA LEU A 94 4.78 -13.58 -6.39
C LEU A 94 6.04 -12.96 -5.80
N PRO A 95 5.99 -12.36 -4.60
CA PRO A 95 7.19 -11.86 -3.94
C PRO A 95 8.25 -12.96 -3.80
N GLU A 96 9.50 -12.66 -4.12
CA GLU A 96 10.56 -13.65 -4.09
C GLU A 96 11.27 -13.66 -2.73
N ARG A 97 11.24 -14.80 -2.02
CA ARG A 97 11.95 -14.96 -0.73
C ARG A 97 13.42 -14.59 -0.81
N LYS A 98 14.11 -14.97 -1.89
CA LYS A 98 15.53 -14.65 -2.07
C LYS A 98 15.76 -13.14 -2.18
N GLN A 99 14.85 -12.39 -2.80
CA GLN A 99 14.94 -10.94 -2.87
C GLN A 99 14.78 -10.33 -1.46
N MET A 100 13.84 -10.83 -0.65
CA MET A 100 13.68 -10.43 0.74
C MET A 100 14.98 -10.62 1.54
N GLU A 101 15.57 -11.80 1.46
CA GLU A 101 16.82 -12.12 2.14
C GLU A 101 17.96 -11.21 1.68
N CYS A 102 18.10 -10.95 0.37
CA CYS A 102 19.07 -9.98 -0.14
C CYS A 102 18.86 -8.58 0.45
N CYS A 103 17.62 -8.08 0.47
CA CYS A 103 17.31 -6.77 1.05
C CYS A 103 17.68 -6.69 2.54
N ILE A 104 17.40 -7.73 3.32
CA ILE A 104 17.76 -7.81 4.74
C ILE A 104 19.27 -7.85 4.92
N ALA A 105 19.97 -8.70 4.15
CA ALA A 105 21.43 -8.84 4.21
C ALA A 105 22.17 -7.54 3.87
N ASP A 106 21.67 -6.79 2.89
CA ASP A 106 22.23 -5.53 2.41
C ASP A 106 21.92 -4.33 3.32
N SER A 107 21.16 -4.53 4.42
CA SER A 107 20.72 -3.49 5.35
C SER A 107 21.51 -3.53 6.67
N PRO A 108 22.55 -2.70 6.85
CA PRO A 108 23.42 -2.78 8.04
C PRO A 108 22.68 -2.48 9.34
N ALA A 109 23.02 -3.19 10.41
CA ALA A 109 22.53 -2.93 11.75
C ALA A 109 22.84 -1.51 12.24
N GLY A 110 22.04 -1.00 13.18
CA GLY A 110 22.14 0.35 13.74
C GLY A 110 21.41 1.43 12.94
N THR A 111 20.89 1.11 11.75
CA THR A 111 20.02 2.00 10.95
C THR A 111 18.57 1.51 11.04
N PRO A 112 17.56 2.40 11.17
CA PRO A 112 16.17 1.99 11.26
C PRO A 112 15.59 1.67 9.87
N TRP A 113 15.78 0.43 9.44
CA TRP A 113 15.32 -0.06 8.16
C TRP A 113 13.86 -0.50 8.22
N LEU A 114 13.08 -0.08 7.22
CA LEU A 114 11.79 -0.69 6.90
C LEU A 114 11.98 -1.65 5.74
N LEU A 115 11.67 -2.92 5.94
CA LEU A 115 11.44 -3.87 4.85
C LEU A 115 10.00 -3.70 4.33
N TYR A 116 9.83 -3.65 3.02
CA TYR A 116 8.51 -3.48 2.41
C TYR A 116 8.42 -4.16 1.03
N LEU A 117 7.19 -4.40 0.58
CA LEU A 117 6.87 -4.71 -0.82
C LEU A 117 6.38 -3.46 -1.54
N ASP A 118 6.87 -3.25 -2.75
CA ASP A 118 6.28 -2.27 -3.65
C ASP A 118 4.95 -2.76 -4.27
N ALA A 119 4.30 -1.86 -5.02
CA ALA A 119 3.06 -2.15 -5.71
C ALA A 119 3.22 -3.13 -6.89
N ASP A 120 4.41 -3.66 -7.12
CA ASP A 120 4.69 -4.69 -8.13
C ASP A 120 5.12 -6.02 -7.47
N GLY A 121 5.10 -6.11 -6.14
CA GLY A 121 5.45 -7.29 -5.36
C GLY A 121 6.96 -7.47 -5.13
N GLY A 122 7.77 -6.45 -5.42
CA GLY A 122 9.22 -6.48 -5.21
C GLY A 122 9.59 -6.09 -3.78
N PHE A 123 10.52 -6.83 -3.17
CA PHE A 123 11.09 -6.48 -1.86
C PHE A 123 12.09 -5.34 -1.98
N HIS A 124 12.02 -4.41 -1.02
CA HIS A 124 12.93 -3.29 -0.85
C HIS A 124 13.15 -2.97 0.62
N THR A 125 14.23 -2.25 0.91
CA THR A 125 14.45 -1.63 2.23
C THR A 125 14.57 -0.12 2.12
N MET A 126 14.08 0.58 3.15
CA MET A 126 14.13 2.04 3.23
C MET A 126 14.65 2.49 4.60
N ASN A 127 15.61 3.42 4.60
CA ASN A 127 16.04 4.07 5.82
C ASN A 127 14.99 5.08 6.29
N THR A 128 14.29 4.77 7.37
CA THR A 128 13.21 5.61 7.91
C THR A 128 13.70 6.83 8.68
N ALA A 129 15.00 6.93 8.98
CA ALA A 129 15.58 8.15 9.53
C ALA A 129 15.62 9.29 8.50
N THR A 130 15.61 8.96 7.20
CA THR A 130 15.74 9.95 6.12
C THR A 130 14.55 9.97 5.16
N HIS A 131 13.62 9.01 5.25
CA HIS A 131 12.46 8.91 4.37
C HIS A 131 11.16 8.66 5.15
N SER A 132 10.09 9.32 4.73
CA SER A 132 8.75 9.14 5.32
C SER A 132 8.06 7.87 4.78
N ILE A 133 7.37 7.17 5.68
CA ILE A 133 6.45 6.07 5.33
C ILE A 133 5.10 6.65 4.87
N ILE A 134 4.61 7.67 5.58
CA ILE A 134 3.27 8.23 5.34
C ILE A 134 3.22 8.89 3.97
N GLY A 135 2.25 8.46 3.16
CA GLY A 135 2.00 9.00 1.82
C GLY A 135 2.94 8.47 0.73
N ASN A 136 3.83 7.53 1.05
CA ASN A 136 4.72 6.90 0.08
C ASN A 136 3.98 5.79 -0.67
N LEU A 137 3.72 6.00 -1.96
CA LEU A 137 3.01 5.01 -2.81
C LEU A 137 3.93 3.92 -3.34
N ASN A 138 5.23 3.96 -3.02
CA ASN A 138 6.09 2.80 -3.27
C ASN A 138 5.89 1.71 -2.23
N ILE A 139 5.11 1.92 -1.17
CA ILE A 139 4.92 0.96 -0.07
C ILE A 139 3.52 0.35 -0.19
N ALA A 140 3.41 -0.83 -0.77
CA ALA A 140 2.16 -1.59 -0.79
C ALA A 140 1.96 -2.33 0.54
N VAL A 141 2.99 -3.07 0.98
CA VAL A 141 2.99 -3.85 2.22
C VAL A 141 4.24 -3.51 3.02
N ARG A 142 4.14 -3.36 4.34
CA ARG A 142 5.28 -3.00 5.19
C ARG A 142 5.36 -3.86 6.44
N GLY A 143 6.59 -4.20 6.81
CA GLY A 143 6.92 -4.87 8.06
C GLY A 143 7.15 -3.88 9.21
N GLU A 144 7.79 -4.38 10.27
CA GLU A 144 8.32 -3.57 11.35
C GLU A 144 9.60 -2.82 10.94
N ILE A 145 9.86 -1.71 11.62
CA ILE A 145 11.15 -1.01 11.51
C ILE A 145 12.14 -1.72 12.42
N SER A 146 13.25 -2.17 11.86
CA SER A 146 14.27 -2.92 12.58
C SER A 146 15.65 -2.28 12.43
N SER A 147 16.43 -2.32 13.51
CA SER A 147 17.82 -1.86 13.53
C SER A 147 18.77 -2.81 14.27
N SER A 148 18.26 -3.86 14.89
CA SER A 148 19.10 -4.84 15.60
C SER A 148 19.75 -5.79 14.59
N PRO A 149 21.01 -6.22 14.83
CA PRO A 149 21.66 -7.26 14.02
C PRO A 149 20.90 -8.60 13.99
N ASP A 150 19.95 -8.82 14.90
CA ASP A 150 19.10 -10.01 14.90
C ASP A 150 18.07 -10.00 13.76
N PHE A 151 17.76 -8.83 13.20
CA PHE A 151 16.72 -8.65 12.18
C PHE A 151 17.23 -8.02 10.88
N THR A 152 18.42 -7.40 10.89
CA THR A 152 19.02 -6.78 9.71
C THR A 152 20.50 -7.13 9.57
N GLY A 153 20.99 -7.13 8.33
CA GLY A 153 22.36 -7.44 7.97
C GLY A 153 22.59 -8.92 7.66
N PRO A 154 23.81 -9.28 7.26
CA PRO A 154 24.11 -10.60 6.67
C PRO A 154 24.00 -11.77 7.66
N LEU A 155 24.02 -11.50 8.97
CA LEU A 155 23.83 -12.56 9.98
C LEU A 155 22.35 -12.85 10.25
N ALA A 156 21.46 -11.86 10.11
CA ALA A 156 20.02 -12.04 10.36
C ALA A 156 19.41 -13.09 9.40
N VAL A 157 19.87 -13.11 8.14
CA VAL A 157 19.37 -14.06 7.13
C VAL A 157 19.78 -15.51 7.38
N THR A 158 20.68 -15.77 8.35
CA THR A 158 21.04 -17.13 8.73
C THR A 158 20.03 -17.78 9.69
N ASP A 159 19.13 -17.00 10.28
CA ASP A 159 17.99 -17.52 11.04
C ASP A 159 16.86 -17.90 10.07
N GLU A 160 16.87 -19.16 9.65
CA GLU A 160 15.85 -19.73 8.76
C GLU A 160 14.42 -19.60 9.32
N GLY A 161 14.26 -19.73 10.63
CA GLY A 161 12.95 -19.61 11.27
C GLY A 161 12.42 -18.18 11.21
N LEU A 162 13.30 -17.19 11.38
CA LEU A 162 12.95 -15.79 11.21
C LEU A 162 12.62 -15.47 9.74
N MET A 163 13.44 -15.91 8.78
CA MET A 163 13.22 -15.65 7.36
C MET A 163 11.90 -16.27 6.88
N ASP A 164 11.61 -17.51 7.28
CA ASP A 164 10.36 -18.18 6.97
C ASP A 164 9.14 -17.44 7.52
N ARG A 165 9.15 -17.05 8.80
CA ARG A 165 8.04 -16.27 9.38
C ARG A 165 7.86 -14.92 8.71
N THR A 166 8.95 -14.20 8.47
CA THR A 166 8.95 -12.88 7.83
C THR A 166 8.40 -12.97 6.42
N TYR A 167 8.83 -13.96 5.64
CA TYR A 167 8.33 -14.16 4.28
C TYR A 167 6.82 -14.45 4.26
N ARG A 168 6.34 -15.34 5.13
CA ARG A 168 4.90 -15.65 5.25
C ARG A 168 4.08 -14.43 5.69
N GLN A 169 4.62 -13.60 6.59
CA GLN A 169 4.02 -12.31 6.94
C GLN A 169 3.85 -11.43 5.70
N PHE A 170 4.88 -11.28 4.86
CA PHE A 170 4.78 -10.49 3.64
C PHE A 170 3.83 -11.09 2.61
N LEU A 171 3.77 -12.40 2.45
CA LEU A 171 2.78 -13.05 1.59
C LEU A 171 1.34 -12.76 2.07
N GLY A 172 1.09 -12.83 3.38
CA GLY A 172 -0.20 -12.49 3.96
C GLY A 172 -0.58 -11.03 3.75
N GLY A 173 0.37 -10.11 3.97
CA GLY A 173 0.17 -8.69 3.69
C GLY A 173 -0.04 -8.40 2.20
N TRP A 174 0.65 -9.12 1.30
CA TRP A 174 0.48 -9.00 -0.14
C TRP A 174 -0.92 -9.43 -0.59
N LEU A 175 -1.39 -10.57 -0.10
CA LEU A 175 -2.76 -11.02 -0.38
C LEU A 175 -3.82 -10.03 0.12
N GLU A 176 -3.62 -9.42 1.30
CA GLU A 176 -4.51 -8.37 1.81
C GLU A 176 -4.47 -7.10 0.92
N HIS A 177 -3.28 -6.70 0.47
CA HIS A 177 -3.13 -5.60 -0.50
C HIS A 177 -3.93 -5.88 -1.78
N LEU A 178 -3.76 -7.07 -2.37
CA LEU A 178 -4.45 -7.47 -3.60
C LEU A 178 -5.97 -7.52 -3.44
N ASN A 179 -6.48 -7.97 -2.30
CA ASN A 179 -7.92 -8.09 -2.06
C ASN A 179 -8.60 -6.77 -1.71
N THR A 180 -7.85 -5.78 -1.23
CA THR A 180 -8.41 -4.51 -0.74
C THR A 180 -7.96 -3.29 -1.53
N SER A 181 -6.98 -3.45 -2.41
CA SER A 181 -6.34 -2.37 -3.18
C SER A 181 -5.72 -1.26 -2.32
N ARG A 182 -5.54 -1.52 -1.01
CA ARG A 182 -5.01 -0.57 -0.03
C ARG A 182 -3.50 -0.52 -0.07
N MET A 183 -2.93 0.67 0.01
CA MET A 183 -1.49 0.87 0.16
C MET A 183 -1.09 0.91 1.64
N ASN A 184 0.20 0.69 1.92
CA ASN A 184 0.78 0.67 3.26
C ASN A 184 0.14 -0.36 4.23
N VAL A 185 -0.29 -1.51 3.71
CA VAL A 185 -0.81 -2.63 4.50
C VAL A 185 0.29 -3.10 5.45
N PHE A 186 -0.03 -3.20 6.74
CA PHE A 186 0.89 -3.77 7.71
C PHE A 186 0.83 -5.29 7.65
N VAL A 187 1.99 -5.95 7.72
CA VAL A 187 2.04 -7.43 7.76
C VAL A 187 1.19 -7.98 8.93
N PRO A 188 0.55 -9.14 8.77
CA PRO A 188 -0.24 -9.75 9.83
C PRO A 188 0.64 -10.21 11.00
N ASP A 189 0.02 -10.32 12.18
CA ASP A 189 0.63 -10.91 13.36
C ASP A 189 1.00 -12.39 13.12
N VAL A 190 2.04 -12.87 13.80
CA VAL A 190 2.60 -14.22 13.61
C VAL A 190 1.54 -15.30 13.90
N GLU A 191 0.64 -15.06 14.84
CA GLU A 191 -0.42 -15.99 15.25
C GLU A 191 -1.51 -16.17 14.18
N LYS A 192 -1.57 -15.27 13.18
CA LYS A 192 -2.56 -15.30 12.08
C LYS A 192 -1.98 -15.91 10.80
N LEU A 193 -0.72 -16.35 10.82
CA LEU A 193 -0.06 -16.88 9.64
C LEU A 193 -0.64 -18.22 9.23
N LYS A 194 -0.84 -18.34 7.92
CA LYS A 194 -1.15 -19.61 7.25
C LYS A 194 0.15 -20.28 6.79
N GLU A 195 0.02 -21.47 6.22
CA GLU A 195 1.14 -22.12 5.54
C GLU A 195 1.55 -21.34 4.29
N GLU A 196 2.83 -21.39 3.93
CA GLU A 196 3.36 -20.69 2.74
C GLU A 196 2.60 -21.09 1.47
N ALA A 197 2.33 -22.39 1.32
CA ALA A 197 1.62 -22.95 0.18
C ALA A 197 0.20 -22.37 0.03
N ASP A 198 -0.50 -22.16 1.14
CA ASP A 198 -1.86 -21.59 1.13
C ASP A 198 -1.86 -20.15 0.61
N TYR A 199 -0.85 -19.35 1.00
CA TYR A 199 -0.71 -17.99 0.48
C TYR A 199 -0.37 -17.98 -1.00
N ILE A 200 0.60 -18.81 -1.42
CA ILE A 200 1.00 -18.89 -2.83
C ILE A 200 -0.18 -19.31 -3.70
N GLU A 201 -0.95 -20.32 -3.28
CA GLU A 201 -2.15 -20.75 -3.98
C GLU A 201 -3.19 -19.63 -4.06
N ALA A 202 -3.47 -18.95 -2.94
CA ALA A 202 -4.42 -17.84 -2.91
C ALA A 202 -4.01 -16.67 -3.82
N ILE A 203 -2.72 -16.31 -3.85
CA ILE A 203 -2.20 -15.24 -4.70
C ILE A 203 -2.27 -15.63 -6.18
N ARG A 204 -1.91 -16.87 -6.54
CA ARG A 204 -2.01 -17.36 -7.92
C ARG A 204 -3.45 -17.43 -8.43
N ASN A 205 -4.39 -17.72 -7.53
CA ASN A 205 -5.81 -17.79 -7.86
C ASN A 205 -6.52 -16.43 -7.79
N TRP A 206 -5.84 -15.39 -7.30
CA TRP A 206 -6.36 -14.03 -7.29
C TRP A 206 -6.56 -13.53 -8.72
N ARG A 207 -7.68 -12.84 -8.96
CA ARG A 207 -8.04 -12.34 -10.28
C ARG A 207 -7.94 -10.82 -10.29
N HIS A 208 -7.19 -10.31 -11.27
CA HIS A 208 -7.15 -8.89 -11.58
C HIS A 208 -8.49 -8.41 -12.15
N GLU A 209 -8.67 -7.09 -12.12
CA GLU A 209 -9.86 -6.40 -12.65
C GLU A 209 -9.90 -6.37 -14.18
#